data_AF-A0A933CV24-F1
#
_entry.id   AF-A0A933CV24-F1
#
_cell.length_a   1.000
_cell.length_b   1.000
_cell.length_c   1.000
_cell.angle_alpha   90.00
_cell.angle_beta   90.00
_cell.angle_gamma   90.00
#
_symmetry.space_group_name_H-M   'P 1'
#
loop_
_entity.id
_entity.type
_entity.pdbx_description
1 polymer ?
#
loop_
_entity_poly.entity_id
_entity_poly.type
_entity_poly.pdbx_seq_one_letter_code
_entity_poly.pdbx_strand_id
1 'polypeptide(L)'
;MRPERKRKEGAAKLFSVEGRVPEGAGVGKSALSALPAESNRERKGKGTNLRKIDFSDIPELSENQLSRLRRVGRPSLGDDPRKLIAIRLDPKVLNWLRRTAAKKGIPYQSLANEILAEEMRKAG
;
A
#
# COMPACT_ATOMS: atom_id res chain seq x y z
N MET A 1 11.02 -38.11 -54.88
CA MET A 1 11.26 -36.68 -54.57
C MET A 1 10.35 -36.30 -53.39
N ARG A 2 10.91 -35.82 -52.28
CA ARG A 2 10.22 -35.52 -51.00
C ARG A 2 9.68 -34.05 -51.00
N PRO A 3 8.87 -33.64 -50.00
CA PRO A 3 7.60 -32.89 -50.13
C PRO A 3 7.63 -31.45 -49.58
N GLU A 4 6.53 -30.68 -49.75
CA GLU A 4 6.09 -29.59 -48.85
C GLU A 4 4.54 -29.51 -48.91
N ARG A 5 3.72 -29.68 -47.86
CA ARG A 5 3.52 -29.01 -46.54
C ARG A 5 2.84 -27.63 -46.61
N LYS A 6 1.79 -27.50 -45.77
CA LYS A 6 1.10 -26.31 -45.21
C LYS A 6 -0.08 -25.77 -46.04
N ARG A 7 -1.23 -25.38 -45.48
CA ARG A 7 -1.59 -24.94 -44.11
C ARG A 7 -3.04 -25.37 -43.79
N LYS A 8 -3.29 -25.72 -42.52
CA LYS A 8 -4.62 -25.71 -41.91
C LYS A 8 -4.93 -24.26 -41.50
N GLU A 9 -6.01 -23.68 -42.00
CA GLU A 9 -6.63 -22.47 -41.47
C GLU A 9 -8.15 -22.61 -41.61
N GLY A 10 -8.90 -22.15 -40.61
CA GLY A 10 -10.36 -22.00 -40.71
C GLY A 10 -11.20 -22.71 -39.65
N ALA A 11 -10.77 -22.79 -38.39
CA ALA A 11 -11.70 -23.04 -37.29
C ALA A 11 -12.38 -21.73 -36.89
N ALA A 12 -13.36 -21.28 -37.67
CA ALA A 12 -14.27 -20.21 -37.29
C ALA A 12 -15.30 -20.80 -36.31
N LYS A 13 -15.06 -20.62 -35.01
CA LYS A 13 -15.99 -20.99 -33.95
C LYS A 13 -17.08 -19.92 -33.92
N LEU A 14 -18.21 -20.25 -34.55
CA LEU A 14 -19.45 -19.49 -34.51
C LEU A 14 -19.90 -19.33 -33.05
N PHE A 15 -19.88 -18.09 -32.57
CA PHE A 15 -20.53 -17.65 -31.34
C PHE A 15 -22.02 -17.51 -31.63
N SER A 16 -22.85 -18.34 -31.00
CA SER A 16 -24.29 -18.10 -30.89
C SER A 16 -24.85 -18.96 -29.75
N VAL A 17 -25.15 -18.35 -28.61
CA VAL A 17 -26.29 -18.74 -27.75
C VAL A 17 -26.86 -17.46 -27.16
N GLU A 18 -28.17 -17.39 -27.29
CA GLU A 18 -29.09 -16.29 -27.05
C GLU A 18 -29.20 -15.85 -25.59
N GLY A 19 -29.84 -14.69 -25.43
CA GLY A 19 -30.01 -13.99 -24.18
C GLY A 19 -31.06 -14.58 -23.23
N ARG A 20 -30.99 -14.09 -21.99
CA ARG A 20 -32.15 -13.96 -21.11
C ARG A 20 -31.89 -12.82 -20.11
N VAL A 21 -32.54 -11.69 -20.36
CA VAL A 21 -32.76 -10.61 -19.40
C VAL A 21 -34.02 -10.95 -18.62
N PRO A 22 -34.08 -10.74 -17.29
CA PRO A 22 -35.34 -10.44 -16.64
C PRO A 22 -35.43 -8.95 -16.32
N GLU A 23 -36.33 -8.25 -17.03
CA GLU A 23 -36.94 -7.02 -16.57
C GLU A 23 -37.91 -7.33 -15.41
N GLY A 24 -37.91 -6.47 -14.40
CA GLY A 24 -38.89 -6.46 -13.32
C GLY A 24 -38.81 -5.12 -12.60
N ALA A 25 -39.70 -4.22 -12.97
CA ALA A 25 -39.78 -2.82 -12.56
C ALA A 25 -39.90 -2.60 -11.05
N GLY A 26 -39.36 -1.46 -10.59
CA GLY A 26 -39.25 -1.10 -9.18
C GLY A 26 -40.44 -0.36 -8.58
N VAL A 27 -40.30 -0.03 -7.30
CA VAL A 27 -40.99 1.07 -6.62
C VAL A 27 -40.02 1.68 -5.61
N GLY A 28 -39.76 2.98 -5.73
CA GLY A 28 -38.93 3.76 -4.81
C GLY A 28 -39.65 4.17 -3.52
N LYS A 29 -38.94 5.00 -2.74
CA LYS A 29 -39.15 5.43 -1.33
C LYS A 29 -38.36 4.49 -0.40
N SER A 30 -37.43 4.93 0.44
CA SER A 30 -37.21 6.24 1.05
C SER A 30 -35.79 6.27 1.63
N ALA A 31 -35.29 7.50 1.81
CA ALA A 31 -34.01 7.83 2.41
C ALA A 31 -33.71 7.14 3.74
N LEU A 32 -32.43 7.19 4.09
CA LEU A 32 -31.76 6.80 5.34
C LEU A 32 -31.39 5.32 5.48
N SER A 33 -30.17 4.97 5.04
CA SER A 33 -29.35 4.03 5.82
C SER A 33 -27.88 4.04 5.41
N ALA A 34 -27.03 4.37 6.39
CA ALA A 34 -25.70 3.80 6.63
C ALA A 34 -24.50 4.26 5.77
N LEU A 35 -23.85 5.33 6.23
CA LEU A 35 -22.41 5.31 6.50
C LEU A 35 -22.23 5.62 8.00
N PRO A 36 -21.24 5.08 8.75
CA PRO A 36 -20.23 4.08 8.39
C PRO A 36 -20.41 2.78 9.20
N ALA A 37 -19.99 1.63 8.66
CA ALA A 37 -19.68 0.48 9.50
C ALA A 37 -18.35 0.76 10.23
N GLU A 38 -18.40 1.62 11.25
CA GLU A 38 -17.41 1.56 12.33
C GLU A 38 -17.63 0.22 13.04
N SER A 39 -16.96 -0.82 12.57
CA SER A 39 -16.73 -1.99 13.40
C SER A 39 -15.74 -1.59 14.50
N ASN A 40 -16.17 -0.74 15.43
CA ASN A 40 -15.52 -0.65 16.73
C ASN A 40 -15.89 -1.94 17.46
N ARG A 41 -15.22 -3.04 17.08
CA ARG A 41 -15.09 -4.19 17.95
C ARG A 41 -14.27 -3.68 19.12
N GLU A 42 -14.96 -3.19 20.13
CA GLU A 42 -14.41 -3.05 21.47
C GLU A 42 -13.84 -4.41 21.83
N ARG A 43 -12.54 -4.57 21.59
CA ARG A 43 -11.78 -5.63 22.23
C ARG A 43 -11.87 -5.28 23.69
N LYS A 44 -12.81 -5.90 24.39
CA LYS A 44 -12.88 -5.90 25.86
C LYS A 44 -11.54 -6.45 26.32
N GLY A 45 -10.58 -5.55 26.51
CA GLY A 45 -9.30 -5.88 27.09
C GLY A 45 -9.63 -6.58 28.40
N LYS A 46 -9.10 -7.79 28.59
CA LYS A 46 -9.16 -8.43 29.91
C LYS A 46 -8.62 -7.39 30.88
N GLY A 47 -9.46 -6.89 31.78
CA GLY A 47 -9.05 -5.89 32.75
C GLY A 47 -7.82 -6.41 33.46
N THR A 48 -6.67 -5.82 33.17
CA THR A 48 -5.44 -6.14 33.89
C THR A 48 -5.70 -5.74 35.32
N ASN A 49 -5.78 -6.73 36.21
CA ASN A 49 -5.83 -6.49 37.63
C ASN A 49 -4.57 -5.67 37.95
N LEU A 50 -4.74 -4.36 38.21
CA LEU A 50 -3.66 -3.41 38.46
C LEU A 50 -3.05 -3.74 39.83
N ARG A 51 -2.26 -4.80 39.89
CA ARG A 51 -1.35 -5.01 41.02
C ARG A 51 -0.39 -3.84 41.03
N LYS A 52 -0.17 -3.25 42.20
CA LYS A 52 0.79 -2.17 42.40
C LYS A 52 2.15 -2.68 41.92
N ILE A 53 2.71 -2.04 40.90
CA ILE A 53 4.05 -2.34 40.38
C ILE A 53 5.03 -2.02 41.50
N ASP A 54 5.89 -2.98 41.83
CA ASP A 54 7.04 -2.74 42.69
C ASP A 54 8.16 -2.13 41.83
N PHE A 55 8.72 -1.02 42.29
CA PHE A 55 9.79 -0.29 41.61
C PHE A 55 11.14 -0.42 42.33
N SER A 56 11.21 -1.28 43.37
CA SER A 56 12.41 -1.40 44.21
C SER A 56 13.67 -1.88 43.47
N ASP A 57 13.49 -2.51 42.30
CA ASP A 57 14.54 -3.03 41.42
C ASP A 57 14.96 -2.05 40.30
N ILE A 58 14.25 -0.94 40.11
CA ILE A 58 14.50 0.03 39.05
C ILE A 58 15.16 1.29 39.64
N PRO A 59 16.49 1.45 39.51
CA PRO A 59 17.16 2.65 40.00
C PRO A 59 16.83 3.87 39.14
N GLU A 60 16.78 5.05 39.77
CA GLU A 60 16.68 6.33 39.06
C GLU A 60 17.94 6.57 38.22
N LEU A 61 17.76 6.94 36.95
CA LEU A 61 18.87 7.22 36.05
C LEU A 61 19.34 8.67 36.20
N SER A 62 20.65 8.88 36.26
CA SER A 62 21.22 10.24 36.25
C SER A 62 20.98 10.96 34.91
N GLU A 63 20.98 12.29 34.92
CA GLU A 63 20.86 13.12 33.70
C GLU A 63 21.94 12.79 32.65
N ASN A 64 23.14 12.44 33.12
CA ASN A 64 24.25 11.99 32.28
C ASN A 64 23.98 10.63 31.62
N GLN A 65 23.21 9.75 32.25
CA GLN A 65 22.80 8.48 31.65
C GLN A 65 21.62 8.68 30.69
N LEU A 66 20.66 9.53 31.04
CA LEU A 66 19.51 9.87 30.19
C LEU A 66 19.94 10.52 28.87
N SER A 67 20.90 11.44 28.90
CA SER A 67 21.43 12.11 27.69
C SER A 67 22.15 11.16 26.72
N ARG A 68 22.64 10.02 27.21
CA ARG A 68 23.27 8.97 26.37
C ARG A 68 22.25 8.02 25.76
N LEU A 69 21.00 8.04 26.21
CA LEU A 69 19.95 7.21 25.64
C LEU A 69 19.59 7.74 24.25
N ARG A 70 19.89 6.94 23.23
CA ARG A 70 19.47 7.19 21.85
C ARG A 70 17.97 6.88 21.73
N ARG A 71 17.20 7.73 21.04
CA ARG A 71 15.81 7.40 20.67
C ARG A 71 15.78 6.09 19.88
N VAL A 72 15.36 5.02 20.53
CA VAL A 72 15.13 3.70 19.94
C VAL A 72 13.66 3.59 19.52
N GLY A 73 13.28 4.42 18.55
CA GLY A 73 11.92 4.49 18.03
C GLY A 73 11.86 4.38 16.52
N ARG A 74 10.65 4.47 15.96
CA ARG A 74 10.46 4.59 14.50
C ARG A 74 11.27 5.79 13.99
N PRO A 75 12.10 5.61 12.95
CA PRO A 75 12.78 6.73 12.29
C PRO A 75 11.78 7.83 11.93
N SER A 76 12.14 9.10 12.14
CA SER A 76 11.28 10.22 11.77
C SER A 76 10.94 10.14 10.28
N LEU A 77 9.65 10.07 9.97
CA LEU A 77 9.14 9.96 8.62
C LEU A 77 8.94 11.37 8.03
N GLY A 78 9.94 12.25 8.11
CA GLY A 78 9.82 13.66 7.69
C GLY A 78 8.79 14.49 8.47
N ASP A 79 8.54 15.71 7.99
CA ASP A 79 7.57 16.65 8.60
C ASP A 79 6.11 16.24 8.32
N ASP A 80 5.85 15.73 7.11
CA ASP A 80 4.52 15.30 6.67
C ASP A 80 4.43 13.79 6.42
N PRO A 81 3.29 13.15 6.75
CA PRO A 81 3.07 11.76 6.42
C PRO A 81 3.01 11.56 4.90
N ARG A 82 3.62 10.46 4.42
CA ARG A 82 3.59 10.11 2.99
C ARG A 82 2.16 9.85 2.53
N LYS A 83 1.76 10.51 1.44
CA LYS A 83 0.48 10.26 0.77
C LYS A 83 0.61 9.10 -0.20
N LEU A 84 -0.32 8.15 -0.15
CA LEU A 84 -0.38 7.06 -1.12
C LEU A 84 -0.95 7.59 -2.44
N ILE A 85 -0.20 7.39 -3.51
CA ILE A 85 -0.61 7.75 -4.87
C ILE A 85 -0.49 6.53 -5.78
N ALA A 86 -1.38 6.45 -6.77
CA ALA A 86 -1.26 5.50 -7.86
C ALA A 86 -0.81 6.24 -9.12
N ILE A 87 0.40 5.93 -9.61
CA ILE A 87 0.94 6.49 -10.84
C ILE A 87 1.21 5.37 -11.84
N ARG A 88 0.94 5.63 -13.12
CA ARG A 88 1.33 4.73 -14.21
C ARG A 88 2.71 5.15 -14.69
N LEU A 89 3.66 4.21 -14.70
CA LEU A 89 5.01 4.42 -15.21
C LEU A 89 5.23 3.53 -16.42
N ASP A 90 6.02 4.02 -17.39
CA ASP A 90 6.49 3.19 -18.48
C ASP A 90 7.34 2.02 -17.93
N PRO A 91 7.21 0.79 -18.48
CA PRO A 91 7.97 -0.36 -18.00
C PRO A 91 9.49 -0.17 -18.03
N LYS A 92 10.03 0.58 -19.01
CA LYS A 92 11.47 0.87 -19.10
C LYS A 92 11.91 1.76 -17.94
N VAL A 93 11.11 2.77 -17.60
CA VAL A 93 11.38 3.68 -16.47
C VAL A 93 11.35 2.92 -15.15
N LEU A 94 10.36 2.05 -14.94
CA LEU A 94 10.27 1.23 -13.73
C LEU A 94 11.49 0.30 -13.58
N ASN A 95 11.92 -0.32 -14.67
CA ASN A 95 13.10 -1.19 -14.68
C ASN A 95 14.38 -0.41 -14.38
N TRP A 96 14.53 0.79 -14.93
CA TRP A 96 15.65 1.67 -14.65
C TRP A 96 15.67 2.08 -13.17
N LEU A 97 14.54 2.53 -12.61
CA LEU A 97 14.43 2.89 -11.19
C LEU A 97 14.85 1.75 -10.27
N ARG A 98 14.36 0.53 -10.52
CA ARG A 98 14.70 -0.65 -9.73
C ARG A 98 16.20 -0.95 -9.74
N ARG A 99 16.83 -0.92 -10.93
CA ARG A 99 18.28 -1.18 -11.07
C ARG A 99 19.11 -0.10 -10.39
N THR A 100 18.75 1.17 -10.57
CA THR A 100 19.48 2.29 -9.97
C THR A 100 19.33 2.31 -8.45
N ALA A 101 18.14 2.02 -7.94
CA ALA A 101 17.87 1.95 -6.51
C ALA A 101 18.64 0.79 -5.85
N ALA A 102 18.70 -0.38 -6.51
CA ALA A 102 19.49 -1.52 -6.04
C ALA A 102 20.99 -1.19 -5.94
N LYS A 103 21.55 -0.47 -6.91
CA LYS A 103 22.95 -0.01 -6.86
C LYS A 103 23.22 0.95 -5.69
N LYS A 104 22.24 1.77 -5.32
CA LYS A 104 22.31 2.73 -4.20
C LYS A 104 21.96 2.11 -2.84
N GLY A 105 21.45 0.87 -2.81
CA GLY A 105 21.01 0.22 -1.58
C GLY A 105 19.73 0.82 -0.97
N ILE A 106 18.90 1.51 -1.77
CA ILE A 106 17.65 2.15 -1.32
C ILE A 106 16.43 1.55 -2.02
N PRO A 107 15.22 1.64 -1.44
CA PRO A 107 13.99 1.26 -2.13
C PRO A 107 13.71 2.14 -3.35
N TYR A 108 13.19 1.54 -4.43
CA TYR A 108 12.92 2.29 -5.67
C TYR A 108 11.88 3.41 -5.48
N GLN A 109 10.98 3.27 -4.52
CA GLN A 109 10.00 4.30 -4.17
C GLN A 109 10.66 5.53 -3.55
N SER A 110 11.71 5.33 -2.74
CA SER A 110 12.49 6.43 -2.17
C SER A 110 13.25 7.16 -3.27
N LEU A 111 13.92 6.42 -4.16
CA LEU A 111 14.60 7.02 -5.31
C LEU A 111 13.64 7.80 -6.22
N ALA A 112 12.46 7.25 -6.49
CA ALA A 112 11.45 7.95 -7.28
C ALA A 112 11.04 9.28 -6.62
N ASN A 113 10.83 9.28 -5.30
CA ASN A 113 10.49 10.48 -4.56
C ASN A 113 11.63 11.50 -4.54
N GLU A 114 12.89 11.06 -4.39
CA GLU A 114 14.08 11.92 -4.46
C GLU A 114 14.18 12.64 -5.80
N ILE A 115 14.03 11.91 -6.91
CA ILE A 115 14.07 12.48 -8.27
C ILE A 115 12.96 13.53 -8.43
N LEU A 116 11.73 13.20 -8.01
CA LEU A 116 10.62 14.15 -8.09
C LEU A 116 10.87 15.40 -7.24
N ALA A 117 11.42 15.26 -6.03
CA ALA A 117 11.76 16.38 -5.16
C ALA A 117 12.90 17.25 -5.72
N GLU A 118 13.88 16.65 -6.39
CA GLU A 118 14.93 17.38 -7.12
C GLU A 118 14.35 18.18 -8.29
N GLU A 119 13.48 17.57 -9.09
CA GLU A 119 12.85 18.26 -10.23
C GLU A 119 11.90 19.37 -9.76
N MET A 120 11.15 19.17 -8.66
CA MET A 120 10.34 20.23 -8.05
C MET A 120 11.18 21.43 -7.62
N ARG A 121 12.37 21.21 -7.06
CA ARG A 121 13.28 22.30 -6.64
C ARG A 121 13.92 23.05 -7.81
N LYS A 122 14.01 22.42 -8.99
CA LYS A 122 14.52 23.07 -10.21
C LYS A 122 13.43 23.82 -10.97
N ALA A 123 12.19 23.36 -10.89
CA ALA A 123 11.05 23.92 -11.61
C ALA A 123 10.36 25.07 -10.87
N GLY A 124 10.52 25.16 -9.55
CA GLY A 124 10.11 26.31 -8.73
C GLY A 124 11.22 27.33 -8.61
#